data_AF-A0A072V0S1-F1
#
_entry.id   AF-A0A072V0S1-F1
#
_cell.length_a   1.000
_cell.length_b   1.000
_cell.length_c   1.000
_cell.angle_alpha   90.00
_cell.angle_beta   90.00
_cell.angle_gamma   90.00
#
_symmetry.space_group_name_H-M   'P 1'
#
loop_
_entity.id
_entity.type
_entity.pdbx_description
1 polymer ?
#
loop_
_entity_poly.entity_id
_entity_poly.type
_entity_poly.pdbx_seq_one_letter_code
_entity_poly.pdbx_strand_id
1 'polypeptide(L)' 'MATTACFIIVSRNDIPIYEAEVGVAAKREDAAQLHQFILHAALDVVQDLAWTTSAM' A
#
# COMPACT_ATOMS: atom_id res chain seq x y z
N MET A 1 -17.61 -13.37 -2.59
CA MET A 1 -16.15 -13.24 -2.44
C MET A 1 -15.91 -12.02 -1.58
N ALA A 2 -15.32 -12.15 -0.39
CA ALA A 2 -14.99 -10.97 0.42
C ALA A 2 -13.81 -10.26 -0.24
N THR A 3 -14.00 -9.00 -0.62
CA THR A 3 -12.93 -8.14 -1.14
C THR A 3 -12.23 -7.48 0.03
N THR A 4 -10.90 -7.61 0.08
CA THR A 4 -10.05 -6.93 1.06
C THR A 4 -9.11 -6.01 0.29
N ALA A 5 -8.99 -4.77 0.73
CA ALA A 5 -8.06 -3.79 0.19
C ALA A 5 -7.14 -3.29 1.30
N CYS A 6 -5.85 -3.13 1.01
CA CYS A 6 -4.91 -2.52 1.91
C CYS A 6 -4.69 -1.06 1.50
N PHE A 7 -4.89 -0.13 2.44
CA PHE A 7 -4.67 1.29 2.27
C PHE A 7 -3.53 1.74 3.17
N ILE A 8 -2.50 2.36 2.58
CA ILE A 8 -1.38 2.92 3.32
C ILE A 8 -1.12 4.37 2.94
N ILE A 9 -0.62 5.13 3.89
CA ILE A 9 -0.07 6.46 3.63
C ILE A 9 1.43 6.39 3.88
N VAL A 10 2.21 6.79 2.88
CA VAL A 10 3.67 6.80 2.93
C VAL A 10 4.17 8.24 2.99
N SER A 11 5.10 8.50 3.90
CA SER A 11 5.79 9.80 4.00
C SER A 11 6.75 10.01 2.83
N ARG A 12 7.25 11.24 2.67
CA ARG A 12 8.30 11.59 1.69
C ARG A 12 9.64 10.87 1.90
N ASN A 13 9.82 10.16 3.01
CA ASN A 13 11.01 9.36 3.31
C ASN A 13 10.79 7.85 3.13
N ASP A 14 9.74 7.44 2.40
CA ASP A 14 9.37 6.04 2.19
C ASP A 14 9.01 5.29 3.49
N ILE A 15 8.67 6.05 4.55
CA ILE A 15 8.23 5.52 5.84
C ILE A 15 6.70 5.44 5.83
N PRO A 16 6.09 4.25 6.04
CA PRO A 16 4.65 4.13 6.19
C PRO A 16 4.22 4.81 7.50
N ILE A 17 3.32 5.79 7.40
CA ILE A 17 2.80 6.56 8.54
C ILE A 17 1.40 6.13 8.96
N TYR A 18 0.69 5.39 8.09
CA TYR A 18 -0.63 4.86 8.36
C TYR A 18 -0.88 3.59 7.55
N GLU A 19 -1.57 2.63 8.16
CA GLU A 19 -1.99 1.39 7.52
C GLU A 19 -3.41 1.05 7.98
N ALA A 20 -4.30 0.78 7.01
CA ALA A 20 -5.65 0.30 7.24
C ALA A 20 -5.98 -0.81 6.25
N GLU A 21 -6.63 -1.84 6.75
CA GLU A 21 -7.22 -2.88 5.91
C GLU A 21 -8.73 -2.62 5.83
N VAL A 22 -9.24 -2.52 4.61
CA VAL A 22 -10.65 -2.25 4.31
C VAL A 22 -11.25 -3.52 3.71
N GLY A 23 -12.14 -4.17 4.45
CA GLY A 23 -12.79 -5.40 3.98
C GLY A 23 -13.48 -6.17 5.10
N VAL A 24 -14.15 -7.26 4.71
CA VAL A 24 -14.89 -8.15 5.62
C VAL A 24 -14.04 -9.35 6.07
N ALA A 25 -12.84 -9.53 5.48
CA ALA A 25 -11.96 -10.63 5.83
C ALA A 25 -11.28 -10.39 7.20
N ALA A 26 -11.10 -11.47 7.96
CA ALA A 26 -10.38 -11.41 9.23
C ALA A 26 -8.91 -11.03 8.99
N LYS A 27 -8.43 -10.05 9.75
CA LYS A 27 -7.04 -9.56 9.70
C LYS A 27 -6.09 -10.72 9.98
N ARG A 28 -5.35 -11.17 8.96
CA ARG A 28 -4.32 -12.21 9.09
C ARG A 28 -2.96 -11.53 9.17
N GLU A 29 -2.19 -11.84 10.21
CA GLU A 29 -0.88 -11.23 10.46
C GLU A 29 0.12 -11.52 9.32
N ASP A 30 0.06 -12.73 8.74
CA ASP A 30 0.83 -13.14 7.57
C ASP A 30 0.51 -12.27 6.32
N ALA A 31 -0.76 -11.88 6.17
CA ALA A 31 -1.19 -11.00 5.10
C ALA A 31 -0.67 -9.57 5.28
N ALA A 32 -0.50 -9.10 6.53
CA ALA A 32 0.06 -7.77 6.79
C ALA A 32 1.52 -7.66 6.35
N GLN A 33 2.34 -8.70 6.61
CA GLN A 33 3.73 -8.75 6.16
C GLN A 33 3.82 -8.77 4.63
N LEU A 34 2.95 -9.55 3.98
CA LEU A 34 2.85 -9.59 2.52
C LEU A 34 2.43 -8.24 1.94
N HIS A 35 1.43 -7.58 2.54
CA HIS A 35 0.97 -6.26 2.10
C HIS A 35 2.10 -5.23 2.16
N GLN A 36 2.86 -5.18 3.27
CA GLN A 36 3.99 -4.27 3.43
C GLN A 36 5.07 -4.50 2.37
N PHE A 37 5.40 -5.76 2.08
CA PHE A 37 6.36 -6.11 1.04
C PHE A 37 5.89 -5.65 -0.36
N ILE A 38 4.65 -5.98 -0.73
CA ILE A 38 4.08 -5.62 -2.03
C ILE A 38 4.01 -4.10 -2.18
N LEU A 39 3.54 -3.40 -1.15
CA LEU A 39 3.39 -1.95 -1.15
C LEU A 39 4.73 -1.24 -1.25
N HIS A 40 5.76 -1.73 -0.57
CA HIS A 40 7.11 -1.19 -0.70
C HIS A 40 7.64 -1.35 -2.12
N ALA A 41 7.50 -2.54 -2.73
CA ALA A 41 7.91 -2.76 -4.12
C ALA A 41 7.10 -1.93 -5.13
N ALA A 42 5.85 -1.60 -4.81
CA ALA A 42 5.02 -0.73 -5.64
C ALA A 42 5.46 0.74 -5.61
N LEU A 43 6.14 1.19 -4.55
CA LEU A 43 6.63 2.58 -4.45
C LEU A 43 7.62 2.91 -5.57
N ASP A 44 8.53 2.00 -5.91
CA ASP A 44 9.48 2.19 -7.02
C ASP A 44 8.74 2.47 -8.34
N VAL A 45 7.66 1.72 -8.60
CA VAL A 45 6.84 1.88 -9.82
C VAL A 45 6.07 3.20 -9.80
N VAL A 46 5.49 3.57 -8.66
CA VAL A 46 4.77 4.84 -8.51
C VAL A 46 5.74 6.02 -8.66
N GLN A 47 6.95 5.93 -8.11
CA GLN A 47 7.96 6.97 -8.24
C GLN A 47 8.37 7.22 -9.69
N ASP A 48 8.52 6.17 -10.52
CA ASP A 48 8.80 6.32 -11.95
C ASP A 48 7.63 6.97 -12.71
N LEU A 49 6.40 6.51 -12.44
CA LEU A 49 5.19 6.99 -13.12
C LEU A 49 4.73 8.37 -12.67
N ALA A 50 5.00 8.78 -11.42
CA ALA A 50 4.54 10.04 -10.84
C ALA A 50 5.00 11.27 -11.64
N TRP A 51 6.16 11.18 -12.31
CA TRP A 51 6.69 12.27 -13.14
C TRP A 51 6.03 12.35 -14.53
N THR A 52 5.27 11.33 -14.91
CA THR A 52 4.61 11.24 -16.22
C THR A 52 3.13 11.61 -16.19
N THR A 53 2.55 11.73 -14.99
CA THR A 53 1.13 12.05 -14.80
C THR A 53 0.96 13.45 -14.20
N SER A 54 0.01 14.24 -14.70
CA SER A 54 -0.42 15.50 -14.08
C SER A 54 -1.48 15.32 -13.00
N ALA A 55 -1.95 14.10 -12.78
CA ALA A 55 -2.74 13.77 -11.61
C ALA A 55 -1.79 13.60 -10.41
N MET A 56 -1.44 14.73 -9.79
CA MET A 56 -0.84 14.78 -8.45
C MET A 56 -1.88 15.28 -7.45
#